data_AF-A0A2D8BCS8-F1
#
_entry.id   AF-A0A2D8BCS8-F1
#
_cell.length_a   1.000
_cell.length_b   1.000
_cell.length_c   1.000
_cell.angle_alpha   90.00
_cell.angle_beta   90.00
_cell.angle_gamma   90.00
#
_symmetry.space_group_name_H-M   'P 1'
#
loop_
_entity.id
_entity.type
_entity.pdbx_description
1 polymer ?
#
loop_
_entity_poly.entity_id
_entity_poly.type
_entity_poly.pdbx_seq_one_letter_code
_entity_poly.pdbx_strand_id
1 'polypeptide(L)'
;MDIFARLSARDPQNASWSRSAHWARLTRLELVPPARWTPEQAKILDRVVAGLEALSAQDPSNVGAVVDLAQGLRLKALRALATGDIETARAVAGDAHGRMAALVAGTDYSAQRLAELARAAEVLGTAQAATGDHALAHATWSEAAARLDAQDQTTFEFLPVRRLLAINLGQSERLTALQEGLDQAGYRDPRMDPAYTLTGAFAPE
;
A
#
# COMPACT_ATOMS: atom_id res chain seq x y z
N MET A 1 -11.25 11.96 19.86
CA MET A 1 -10.36 13.04 20.36
C MET A 1 -9.08 12.98 19.52
N ASP A 2 -8.79 14.01 18.73
CA ASP A 2 -7.61 14.06 17.85
C ASP A 2 -6.53 14.94 18.52
N ILE A 3 -5.73 14.32 19.41
CA ILE A 3 -4.71 15.03 20.22
C ILE A 3 -3.66 15.67 19.31
N PHE A 4 -3.20 14.95 18.28
CA PHE A 4 -2.19 15.47 17.37
C PHE A 4 -2.72 16.61 16.51
N ALA A 5 -3.97 16.59 16.03
CA ALA A 5 -4.52 17.75 15.35
C ALA A 5 -4.55 19.01 16.23
N ARG A 6 -4.85 18.86 17.53
CA ARG A 6 -4.82 19.98 18.47
C ARG A 6 -3.40 20.49 18.73
N LEU A 7 -2.41 19.59 18.75
CA LEU A 7 -0.99 19.95 18.90
C LEU A 7 -0.45 20.63 17.65
N SER A 8 -0.71 20.08 16.45
CA SER A 8 -0.32 20.70 15.17
C SER A 8 -0.97 22.06 14.96
N ALA A 9 -2.18 22.29 15.46
CA ALA A 9 -2.81 23.62 15.39
C ALA A 9 -2.13 24.65 16.31
N ARG A 10 -1.44 24.20 17.37
CA ARG A 10 -0.70 25.07 18.30
C ARG A 10 0.73 25.34 17.84
N ASP A 11 1.36 24.36 17.22
CA ASP A 11 2.68 24.50 16.60
C ASP A 11 2.67 23.83 15.21
N PRO A 12 2.27 24.59 14.17
CA PRO A 12 2.21 24.07 12.81
C PRO A 12 3.58 23.72 12.22
N GLN A 13 4.67 24.21 12.83
CA GLN A 13 6.04 23.92 12.38
C GLN A 13 6.58 22.61 12.95
N ASN A 14 5.88 22.01 13.92
CA ASN A 14 6.25 20.71 14.45
C ASN A 14 5.88 19.59 13.46
N ALA A 15 6.84 19.26 12.59
CA ALA A 15 6.70 18.21 11.58
C ALA A 15 6.35 16.84 12.17
N SER A 16 6.82 16.53 13.39
CA SER A 16 6.50 15.27 14.07
C SER A 16 5.02 15.19 14.43
N TRP A 17 4.47 16.23 15.07
CA TRP A 17 3.03 16.27 15.41
C TRP A 17 2.15 16.28 14.16
N SER A 18 2.54 17.03 13.13
CA SER A 18 1.85 17.03 11.84
C SER A 18 1.80 15.64 11.22
N ARG A 19 2.95 14.96 11.14
CA ARG A 19 3.03 13.58 10.65
C ARG A 19 2.15 12.64 11.47
N SER A 20 2.20 12.70 12.80
CA SER A 20 1.35 11.86 13.67
C SER A 20 -0.15 12.10 13.43
N ALA A 21 -0.58 13.34 13.19
CA ALA A 21 -1.97 13.64 12.84
C ALA A 21 -2.36 13.05 11.47
N HIS A 22 -1.49 13.14 10.47
CA HIS A 22 -1.71 12.54 9.15
C HIS A 22 -1.76 11.02 9.21
N TRP A 23 -0.82 10.39 9.91
CA TRP A 23 -0.78 8.95 10.13
C TRP A 23 -2.05 8.44 10.82
N ALA A 24 -2.51 9.08 11.90
CA ALA A 24 -3.75 8.71 12.58
C ALA A 24 -4.99 8.76 11.66
N ARG A 25 -5.03 9.76 10.75
CA ARG A 25 -6.11 9.87 9.74
C ARG A 25 -6.02 8.77 8.70
N LEU A 26 -4.81 8.43 8.21
CA LEU A 26 -4.61 7.29 7.30
C LEU A 26 -5.08 5.99 7.94
N THR A 27 -4.61 5.69 9.17
CA THR A 27 -5.01 4.47 9.87
C THR A 27 -6.53 4.37 10.03
N ARG A 28 -7.22 5.48 10.29
CA ARG A 28 -8.69 5.49 10.37
C ARG A 28 -9.35 5.21 9.03
N LEU A 29 -8.81 5.78 7.94
CA LEU A 29 -9.33 5.52 6.58
C LEU A 29 -9.15 4.06 6.19
N GLU A 30 -8.03 3.44 6.57
CA GLU A 30 -7.74 2.03 6.26
C GLU A 30 -8.74 1.03 6.83
N LEU A 31 -9.45 1.38 7.91
CA LEU A 31 -10.46 0.51 8.53
C LEU A 31 -11.67 0.25 7.62
N VAL A 32 -11.87 1.08 6.60
CA VAL A 32 -12.95 0.91 5.61
C VAL A 32 -12.31 0.61 4.27
N PRO A 33 -12.73 -0.45 3.54
CA PRO A 33 -12.25 -0.71 2.19
C PRO A 33 -12.45 0.51 1.26
N PRO A 34 -11.45 0.91 0.44
CA PRO A 34 -11.56 2.06 -0.45
C PRO A 34 -12.77 2.03 -1.39
N ALA A 35 -13.19 0.83 -1.82
CA ALA A 35 -14.41 0.64 -2.61
C ALA A 35 -15.69 1.14 -1.91
N ARG A 36 -15.70 1.19 -0.58
CA ARG A 36 -16.85 1.59 0.25
C ARG A 36 -16.75 3.00 0.80
N TRP A 37 -15.73 3.76 0.40
CA TRP A 37 -15.56 5.12 0.89
C TRP A 37 -16.64 6.07 0.40
N THR A 38 -17.06 6.95 1.31
CA THR A 38 -17.86 8.13 1.02
C THR A 38 -17.01 9.21 0.32
N PRO A 39 -17.64 10.17 -0.38
CA PRO A 39 -16.92 11.32 -0.94
C PRO A 39 -16.12 12.12 0.10
N GLU A 40 -16.60 12.20 1.35
CA GLU A 40 -15.87 12.89 2.41
C GLU A 40 -14.59 12.15 2.82
N GLN A 41 -14.61 10.81 2.86
CA GLN A 41 -13.40 10.02 3.14
C GLN A 41 -12.35 10.21 2.04
N ALA A 42 -12.76 10.28 0.77
CA ALA A 42 -11.86 10.59 -0.33
C ALA A 42 -11.24 12.00 -0.18
N LYS A 43 -12.04 13.02 0.14
CA LYS A 43 -11.55 14.38 0.42
C LYS A 43 -10.60 14.44 1.62
N ILE A 44 -10.86 13.67 2.67
CA ILE A 44 -9.94 13.54 3.81
C ILE A 44 -8.60 12.97 3.33
N LEU A 45 -8.61 11.92 2.50
CA LEU A 45 -7.38 11.36 1.97
C LEU A 45 -6.61 12.37 1.14
N ASP A 46 -7.26 13.13 0.25
CA ASP A 46 -6.59 14.14 -0.57
C ASP A 46 -5.87 15.19 0.29
N ARG A 47 -6.51 15.67 1.37
CA ARG A 47 -5.89 16.59 2.33
C ARG A 47 -4.71 15.96 3.06
N VAL A 48 -4.80 14.66 3.36
CA VAL A 48 -3.72 13.93 4.05
C VAL A 48 -2.52 13.73 3.13
N VAL A 49 -2.74 13.31 1.88
CA VAL A 49 -1.69 13.15 0.86
C VAL A 49 -0.98 14.47 0.61
N ALA A 50 -1.71 15.57 0.40
CA ALA A 50 -1.11 16.90 0.20
C ALA A 50 -0.26 17.36 1.39
N GLY A 51 -0.71 17.10 2.63
CA GLY A 51 0.05 17.43 3.82
C GLY A 51 1.33 16.60 3.99
N LEU A 52 1.25 15.29 3.70
CA LEU A 52 2.41 14.40 3.72
C LEU A 52 3.42 14.72 2.61
N GLU A 53 2.94 15.12 1.44
CA GLU A 53 3.78 15.61 0.35
C GLU A 53 4.54 16.88 0.76
N ALA A 54 3.85 17.87 1.33
CA ALA A 54 4.48 19.07 1.87
C ALA A 54 5.52 18.74 2.96
N LEU A 55 5.21 17.80 3.88
CA LEU A 55 6.16 17.36 4.90
C LEU A 55 7.40 16.68 4.29
N SER A 56 7.21 15.80 3.30
CA SER A 56 8.32 15.11 2.64
C SER A 56 9.22 16.05 1.83
N ALA A 57 8.67 17.14 1.30
CA ALA A 57 9.42 18.16 0.58
C ALA A 57 10.21 19.09 1.53
N GLN A 58 9.69 19.35 2.73
CA GLN A 58 10.36 20.18 3.73
C GLN A 58 11.57 19.48 4.35
N ASP A 59 11.47 18.17 4.57
CA ASP A 59 12.57 17.36 5.08
C ASP A 59 12.65 16.03 4.30
N PRO A 60 13.46 15.99 3.22
CA PRO A 60 13.67 14.78 2.43
C PRO A 60 14.30 13.62 3.21
N SER A 61 14.92 13.88 4.37
CA SER A 61 15.46 12.84 5.25
C SER A 61 14.40 12.18 6.13
N ASN A 62 13.19 12.75 6.18
CA ASN A 62 12.05 12.19 6.91
C ASN A 62 11.42 11.02 6.13
N VAL A 63 12.11 9.88 6.18
CA VAL A 63 11.66 8.61 5.59
C VAL A 63 10.25 8.22 6.06
N GLY A 64 9.91 8.56 7.31
CA GLY A 64 8.57 8.29 7.86
C GLY A 64 7.45 9.00 7.08
N ALA A 65 7.65 10.26 6.68
CA ALA A 65 6.67 10.99 5.89
C ALA A 65 6.52 10.41 4.48
N VAL A 66 7.63 9.96 3.88
CA VAL A 66 7.61 9.32 2.55
C VAL A 66 6.84 8.00 2.58
N VAL A 67 7.04 7.18 3.62
CA VAL A 67 6.31 5.92 3.81
C VAL A 67 4.81 6.18 3.98
N ASP A 68 4.44 7.11 4.85
CA ASP A 68 3.02 7.44 5.07
C ASP A 68 2.39 7.99 3.79
N LEU A 69 3.13 8.81 3.02
CA LEU A 69 2.69 9.33 1.72
C LEU A 69 2.45 8.20 0.72
N ALA A 70 3.40 7.28 0.58
CA ALA A 70 3.25 6.13 -0.31
C ALA A 70 2.02 5.28 0.07
N GLN A 71 1.77 5.10 1.37
CA GLN A 71 0.55 4.42 1.84
C GLN A 71 -0.73 5.18 1.50
N GLY A 72 -0.73 6.51 1.62
CA GLY A 72 -1.86 7.36 1.21
C GLY A 72 -2.14 7.29 -0.29
N LEU A 73 -1.08 7.35 -1.11
CA LEU A 73 -1.15 7.18 -2.56
C LEU A 73 -1.70 5.78 -2.93
N ARG A 74 -1.20 4.72 -2.28
CA ARG A 74 -1.72 3.35 -2.48
C ARG A 74 -3.23 3.26 -2.26
N LEU A 75 -3.74 3.87 -1.19
CA LEU A 75 -5.19 3.88 -0.93
C LEU A 75 -5.97 4.71 -1.95
N LYS A 76 -5.39 5.83 -2.43
CA LYS A 76 -5.98 6.65 -3.49
C LYS A 76 -6.07 5.86 -4.80
N ALA A 77 -5.05 5.07 -5.13
CA ALA A 77 -5.09 4.18 -6.28
C ALA A 77 -6.16 3.09 -6.15
N LEU A 78 -6.28 2.43 -4.99
CA LEU A 78 -7.34 1.46 -4.72
C LEU A 78 -8.74 2.07 -4.85
N ARG A 79 -8.93 3.31 -4.37
CA ARG A 79 -10.19 4.03 -4.57
C ARG A 79 -10.47 4.27 -6.04
N ALA A 80 -9.48 4.75 -6.79
CA ALA A 80 -9.60 5.04 -8.20
C ALA A 80 -9.97 3.77 -9.01
N LEU A 81 -9.32 2.63 -8.72
CA LEU A 81 -9.69 1.32 -9.28
C LEU A 81 -11.15 0.97 -8.99
N ALA A 82 -11.57 1.08 -7.73
CA ALA A 82 -12.92 0.72 -7.32
C ALA A 82 -14.00 1.61 -7.95
N THR A 83 -13.65 2.82 -8.37
CA THR A 83 -14.56 3.75 -9.06
C THR A 83 -14.38 3.78 -10.58
N GLY A 84 -13.51 2.93 -11.14
CA GLY A 84 -13.28 2.84 -12.58
C GLY A 84 -12.39 3.94 -13.18
N ASP A 85 -11.71 4.74 -12.35
CA ASP A 85 -10.74 5.75 -12.82
C ASP A 85 -9.35 5.09 -12.95
N ILE A 86 -9.21 4.26 -13.99
CA ILE A 86 -8.07 3.37 -14.16
C ILE A 86 -6.77 4.14 -14.44
N GLU A 87 -6.82 5.23 -15.19
CA GLU A 87 -5.65 6.06 -15.49
C GLU A 87 -5.09 6.73 -14.23
N THR A 88 -5.96 7.32 -13.41
CA THR A 88 -5.56 7.88 -12.11
C THR A 88 -5.01 6.78 -11.21
N ALA A 89 -5.63 5.60 -11.18
CA ALA A 89 -5.14 4.47 -10.40
C ALA A 89 -3.71 4.09 -10.78
N ARG A 90 -3.44 3.93 -12.08
CA ARG A 90 -2.10 3.57 -12.59
C ARG A 90 -1.06 4.62 -12.24
N ALA A 91 -1.36 5.90 -12.47
CA ALA A 91 -0.43 6.99 -12.17
C ALA A 91 -0.08 7.05 -10.67
N VAL A 92 -1.10 7.02 -9.82
CA VAL A 92 -0.93 7.14 -8.36
C VAL A 92 -0.29 5.88 -7.76
N ALA A 93 -0.63 4.68 -8.24
CA ALA A 93 0.02 3.44 -7.81
C ALA A 93 1.51 3.42 -8.23
N GLY A 94 1.81 3.94 -9.42
CA GLY A 94 3.18 4.11 -9.90
C GLY A 94 4.00 5.03 -9.00
N ASP A 95 3.44 6.16 -8.58
CA ASP A 95 4.11 7.08 -7.64
C ASP A 95 4.33 6.42 -6.26
N ALA A 96 3.31 5.75 -5.72
CA ALA A 96 3.42 5.00 -4.46
C ALA A 96 4.56 3.97 -4.51
N HIS A 97 4.60 3.16 -5.58
CA HIS A 97 5.64 2.16 -5.78
C HIS A 97 7.01 2.79 -5.97
N GLY A 98 7.13 3.83 -6.82
CA GLY A 98 8.40 4.51 -7.09
C GLY A 98 9.04 5.10 -5.83
N ARG A 99 8.23 5.71 -4.95
CA ARG A 99 8.71 6.24 -3.66
C ARG A 99 9.22 5.12 -2.74
N MET A 100 8.48 4.02 -2.63
CA MET A 100 8.93 2.88 -1.83
C MET A 100 10.17 2.21 -2.43
N ALA A 101 10.25 2.09 -3.75
CA ALA A 101 11.38 1.51 -4.46
C ALA A 101 12.64 2.36 -4.26
N ALA A 102 12.52 3.69 -4.36
CA ALA A 102 13.60 4.61 -4.08
C ALA A 102 14.07 4.52 -2.62
N LEU A 103 13.14 4.37 -1.66
CA LEU A 103 13.51 4.16 -0.27
C LEU A 103 14.28 2.86 -0.10
N VAL A 104 13.86 1.74 -0.71
CA VAL A 104 14.56 0.45 -0.50
C VAL A 104 15.84 0.27 -1.33
N ALA A 105 16.16 1.21 -2.22
CA ALA A 105 17.31 1.12 -3.11
C ALA A 105 18.61 1.44 -2.35
N GLY A 106 19.23 0.43 -1.75
CA GLY A 106 20.65 0.50 -1.38
C GLY A 106 21.07 0.11 0.04
N THR A 107 20.42 -0.82 0.74
CA THR A 107 20.91 -1.47 1.99
C THR A 107 19.96 -2.58 2.44
N ASP A 108 20.32 -3.36 3.47
CA ASP A 108 19.40 -4.25 4.21
C ASP A 108 18.25 -3.44 4.81
N TYR A 109 17.05 -3.59 4.26
CA TYR A 109 15.84 -2.99 4.79
C TYR A 109 15.09 -3.98 5.68
N SER A 110 14.45 -3.46 6.73
CA SER A 110 13.58 -4.27 7.60
C SER A 110 12.50 -4.99 6.79
N ALA A 111 12.09 -6.18 7.24
CA ALA A 111 10.99 -6.94 6.63
C ALA A 111 9.72 -6.08 6.43
N GLN A 112 9.42 -5.18 7.37
CA GLN A 112 8.28 -4.26 7.24
C GLN A 112 8.36 -3.40 5.96
N ARG A 113 9.53 -2.83 5.65
CA ARG A 113 9.71 -1.95 4.48
C ARG A 113 9.61 -2.73 3.17
N LEU A 114 10.12 -3.95 3.13
CA LEU A 114 9.96 -4.85 1.98
C LEU A 114 8.50 -5.26 1.77
N ALA A 115 7.76 -5.54 2.84
CA ALA A 115 6.32 -5.80 2.78
C ALA A 115 5.54 -4.56 2.30
N GLU A 116 5.90 -3.36 2.75
CA GLU A 116 5.32 -2.10 2.27
C GLU A 116 5.55 -1.87 0.77
N LEU A 117 6.76 -2.09 0.27
CA LEU A 117 7.05 -2.05 -1.16
C LEU A 117 6.22 -3.07 -1.93
N ALA A 118 6.16 -4.32 -1.46
CA ALA A 118 5.39 -5.37 -2.11
C ALA A 118 3.90 -5.06 -2.16
N ARG A 119 3.34 -4.40 -1.12
CA ARG A 119 1.95 -3.92 -1.13
C ARG A 119 1.72 -2.81 -2.16
N ALA A 120 2.69 -1.92 -2.37
CA ALA A 120 2.62 -0.91 -3.42
C ALA A 120 2.70 -1.55 -4.82
N ALA A 121 3.59 -2.53 -4.99
CA ALA A 121 3.72 -3.30 -6.23
C ALA A 121 2.47 -4.13 -6.56
N GLU A 122 1.82 -4.72 -5.54
CA GLU A 122 0.56 -5.46 -5.70
C GLU A 122 -0.51 -4.57 -6.36
N VAL A 123 -0.74 -3.37 -5.81
CA VAL A 123 -1.73 -2.42 -6.36
C VAL A 123 -1.30 -1.86 -7.72
N LEU A 124 -0.01 -1.61 -7.94
CA LEU A 124 0.51 -1.18 -9.23
C LEU A 124 0.24 -2.23 -10.32
N GLY A 125 0.53 -3.50 -10.05
CA GLY A 125 0.22 -4.58 -10.98
C GLY A 125 -1.28 -4.71 -11.22
N THR A 126 -2.11 -4.56 -10.19
CA THR A 126 -3.57 -4.53 -10.33
C THR A 126 -4.04 -3.40 -11.24
N ALA A 127 -3.45 -2.21 -11.13
CA ALA A 127 -3.76 -1.09 -12.02
C ALA A 127 -3.25 -1.30 -13.46
N GLN A 128 -2.08 -1.91 -13.64
CA GLN A 128 -1.57 -2.30 -14.96
C GLN A 128 -2.49 -3.32 -15.64
N ALA A 129 -2.91 -4.35 -14.90
CA ALA A 129 -3.86 -5.35 -15.38
C ALA A 129 -5.22 -4.73 -15.75
N ALA A 130 -5.71 -3.77 -14.96
CA ALA A 130 -6.95 -3.04 -15.26
C ALA A 130 -6.85 -2.19 -16.55
N THR A 131 -5.65 -1.80 -16.98
CA THR A 131 -5.42 -1.18 -18.31
C THR A 131 -5.26 -2.19 -19.45
N GLY A 132 -5.36 -3.49 -19.17
CA GLY A 132 -5.14 -4.57 -20.14
C GLY A 132 -3.66 -4.97 -20.33
N ASP A 133 -2.74 -4.34 -19.61
CA ASP A 133 -1.31 -4.65 -19.67
C ASP A 133 -0.95 -5.79 -18.71
N HIS A 134 -1.49 -6.99 -18.99
CA HIS A 134 -1.34 -8.17 -18.14
C HIS A 134 0.12 -8.66 -18.07
N ALA A 135 0.90 -8.44 -19.13
CA ALA A 135 2.32 -8.82 -19.15
C ALA A 135 3.12 -7.96 -18.16
N LEU A 136 2.91 -6.64 -18.17
CA LEU A 136 3.56 -5.74 -17.21
C LEU A 136 3.08 -5.99 -15.78
N ALA A 137 1.78 -6.24 -15.58
CA ALA A 137 1.22 -6.62 -14.29
C ALA A 137 1.89 -7.87 -13.72
N HIS A 138 1.99 -8.93 -14.54
CA HIS A 138 2.63 -10.18 -14.17
C HIS A 138 4.11 -9.99 -13.80
N ALA A 139 4.84 -9.18 -14.58
CA ALA A 139 6.23 -8.85 -14.28
C ALA A 139 6.36 -8.13 -12.92
N THR A 140 5.54 -7.10 -12.68
CA THR A 140 5.52 -6.34 -11.41
C THR A 140 5.23 -7.23 -10.21
N TRP A 141 4.21 -8.09 -10.30
CA TRP A 141 3.86 -9.02 -9.22
C TRP A 141 4.93 -10.08 -9.00
N SER A 142 5.51 -10.62 -10.07
CA SER A 142 6.57 -11.63 -9.99
C SER A 142 7.83 -11.08 -9.35
N GLU A 143 8.23 -9.85 -9.70
CA GLU A 143 9.39 -9.19 -9.08
C GLU A 143 9.16 -8.97 -7.58
N ALA A 144 7.97 -8.49 -7.19
CA ALA A 144 7.62 -8.32 -5.78
C ALA A 144 7.64 -9.65 -5.02
N ALA A 145 7.05 -10.71 -5.60
CA ALA A 145 7.04 -12.04 -5.01
C ALA A 145 8.45 -12.61 -4.84
N ALA A 146 9.28 -12.53 -5.87
CA ALA A 146 10.66 -13.00 -5.85
C ALA A 146 11.50 -12.25 -4.80
N ARG A 147 11.30 -10.93 -4.66
CA ARG A 147 12.00 -10.12 -3.65
C ARG A 147 11.67 -10.57 -2.22
N LEU A 148 10.41 -10.92 -1.94
CA LEU A 148 9.99 -11.45 -0.65
C LEU A 148 10.51 -12.88 -0.42
N ASP A 149 10.44 -13.73 -1.45
CA ASP A 149 10.87 -15.14 -1.38
C ASP A 149 12.41 -15.28 -1.24
N ALA A 150 13.18 -14.29 -1.70
CA ALA A 150 14.64 -14.27 -1.61
C ALA A 150 15.20 -13.86 -0.23
N GLN A 151 14.35 -13.47 0.73
CA GLN A 151 14.81 -13.08 2.06
C GLN A 151 15.15 -14.32 2.90
N ASP A 152 16.36 -14.36 3.47
CA ASP A 152 16.83 -15.48 4.30
C ASP A 152 15.96 -15.71 5.54
N GLN A 153 15.35 -14.65 6.07
CA GLN A 153 14.41 -14.72 7.18
C GLN A 153 12.99 -14.74 6.65
N THR A 154 12.32 -15.88 6.81
CA THR A 154 10.87 -15.97 6.60
C THR A 154 10.19 -15.16 7.71
N THR A 155 9.79 -13.93 7.38
CA THR A 155 9.12 -13.04 8.32
C THR A 155 7.62 -13.09 8.08
N PHE A 156 6.83 -13.14 9.15
CA PHE A 156 5.38 -13.30 9.06
C PHE A 156 4.72 -12.18 8.23
N GLU A 157 5.30 -10.97 8.25
CA GLU A 157 4.90 -9.78 7.51
C GLU A 157 4.80 -10.01 6.00
N PHE A 158 5.53 -10.99 5.46
CA PHE A 158 5.51 -11.31 4.03
C PHE A 158 4.30 -12.17 3.65
N LEU A 159 3.81 -13.05 4.53
CA LEU A 159 2.78 -14.03 4.18
C LEU A 159 1.49 -13.38 3.65
N PRO A 160 0.93 -12.32 4.28
CA PRO A 160 -0.31 -11.72 3.81
C PRO A 160 -0.17 -11.11 2.41
N VAL A 161 0.92 -10.38 2.14
CA VAL A 161 1.14 -9.76 0.83
C VAL A 161 1.53 -10.78 -0.22
N ARG A 162 2.31 -11.80 0.15
CA ARG A 162 2.69 -12.90 -0.75
C ARG A 162 1.48 -13.72 -1.18
N ARG A 163 0.46 -13.86 -0.32
CA ARG A 163 -0.84 -14.46 -0.63
C ARG A 163 -1.59 -13.66 -1.70
N LEU A 164 -1.66 -12.33 -1.58
CA LEU A 164 -2.29 -11.49 -2.60
C LEU A 164 -1.58 -11.62 -3.96
N LEU A 165 -0.24 -11.57 -3.94
CA LEU A 165 0.56 -11.80 -5.15
C LEU A 165 0.33 -13.19 -5.76
N ALA A 166 0.21 -14.24 -4.94
CA ALA A 166 -0.07 -15.59 -5.42
C ALA A 166 -1.43 -15.70 -6.12
N ILE A 167 -2.45 -14.98 -5.64
CA ILE A 167 -3.76 -14.90 -6.30
C ILE A 167 -3.60 -14.23 -7.67
N ASN A 168 -2.97 -13.06 -7.74
CA ASN A 168 -2.77 -12.33 -8.99
C ASN A 168 -1.92 -13.11 -10.01
N LEU A 169 -1.00 -13.96 -9.53
CA LEU A 169 -0.11 -14.78 -10.35
C LEU A 169 -0.69 -16.16 -10.70
N GLY A 170 -1.89 -16.52 -10.22
CA GLY A 170 -2.49 -17.84 -10.45
C GLY A 170 -1.73 -19.01 -9.81
N GLN A 171 -0.99 -18.76 -8.73
CA GLN A 171 -0.12 -19.75 -8.07
C GLN A 171 -0.90 -20.59 -7.04
N SER A 172 -1.79 -21.47 -7.49
CA SER A 172 -2.74 -22.22 -6.64
C SER A 172 -2.08 -23.02 -5.52
N GLU A 173 -1.00 -23.77 -5.79
CA GLU A 173 -0.30 -24.55 -4.75
C GLU A 173 0.35 -23.65 -3.69
N ARG A 174 0.98 -22.55 -4.13
CA ARG A 174 1.59 -21.56 -3.25
C ARG A 174 0.53 -20.86 -2.40
N LEU A 175 -0.62 -20.54 -2.99
CA LEU A 175 -1.75 -19.92 -2.30
C LEU A 175 -2.26 -20.81 -1.16
N THR A 176 -2.44 -22.12 -1.40
CA THR A 176 -2.85 -23.07 -0.35
C THR A 176 -1.88 -23.07 0.83
N ALA A 177 -0.57 -23.22 0.57
CA ALA A 177 0.44 -23.22 1.63
C ALA A 177 0.48 -21.90 2.43
N LEU A 178 0.34 -20.76 1.76
CA LEU A 178 0.30 -19.45 2.42
C LEU A 178 -0.97 -19.29 3.27
N GLN A 179 -2.12 -19.76 2.78
CA GLN A 179 -3.39 -19.70 3.47
C GLN A 179 -3.37 -20.55 4.75
N GLU A 180 -2.83 -21.77 4.67
CA GLU A 180 -2.64 -22.64 5.84
C GLU A 180 -1.76 -21.97 6.91
N GLY A 181 -0.64 -21.36 6.52
CA GLY A 181 0.23 -20.64 7.46
C GLY A 181 -0.45 -19.45 8.13
N LEU A 182 -1.24 -18.68 7.38
CA LEU A 182 -2.01 -17.56 7.91
C LEU A 182 -3.13 -18.02 8.86
N ASP A 183 -3.79 -19.13 8.55
CA ASP A 183 -4.85 -19.70 9.38
C ASP A 183 -4.33 -20.30 10.68
N GLN A 184 -3.19 -21.00 10.63
CA GLN A 184 -2.50 -21.49 11.84
C GLN A 184 -2.09 -20.34 12.77
N ALA A 185 -1.70 -19.20 12.21
CA ALA A 185 -1.36 -17.99 12.97
C ALA A 185 -2.59 -17.19 13.44
N GLY A 186 -3.81 -17.56 13.05
CA GLY A 186 -5.03 -16.83 13.39
C GLY A 186 -5.11 -15.44 12.73
N TYR A 187 -4.46 -15.24 11.59
CA TYR A 187 -4.39 -13.94 10.92
C TYR A 187 -5.73 -13.51 10.31
N ARG A 188 -6.25 -12.35 10.71
CA ARG A 188 -7.58 -11.85 10.29
C ARG A 188 -7.60 -10.36 9.96
N ASP A 189 -6.50 -9.80 9.46
CA ASP A 189 -6.48 -8.38 9.07
C ASP A 189 -7.29 -8.15 7.77
N PRO A 190 -8.42 -7.42 7.83
CA PRO A 190 -9.25 -7.18 6.65
C PRO A 190 -8.56 -6.34 5.58
N ARG A 191 -7.47 -5.62 5.90
CA ARG A 191 -6.70 -4.82 4.93
C ARG A 191 -5.89 -5.66 3.95
N MET A 192 -5.75 -6.95 4.23
CA MET A 192 -5.09 -7.94 3.37
C MET A 192 -6.08 -8.96 2.80
N ASP A 193 -7.37 -8.64 2.82
CA ASP A 193 -8.40 -9.41 2.12
C ASP A 193 -8.37 -9.07 0.62
N PRO A 194 -8.42 -10.05 -0.30
CA PRO A 194 -8.50 -9.79 -1.75
C PRO A 194 -9.60 -8.81 -2.14
N ALA A 195 -10.74 -8.81 -1.45
CA ALA A 195 -11.83 -7.86 -1.70
C ALA A 195 -11.48 -6.42 -1.29
N TYR A 196 -10.56 -6.23 -0.35
CA TYR A 196 -10.06 -4.91 0.05
C TYR A 196 -9.17 -4.30 -1.04
N THR A 197 -8.28 -5.12 -1.61
CA THR A 197 -7.24 -4.70 -2.55
C THR A 197 -7.63 -4.88 -4.02
N LEU A 198 -8.81 -5.44 -4.30
CA LEU A 198 -9.26 -5.82 -5.66
C LEU A 198 -8.32 -6.85 -6.32
N THR A 199 -7.62 -7.62 -5.50
CA THR A 199 -6.71 -8.68 -5.94
C THR A 199 -7.51 -9.75 -6.71
N GLY A 200 -6.99 -10.15 -7.87
CA GLY A 200 -7.62 -11.14 -8.76
C GLY A 200 -8.74 -10.59 -9.64
N ALA A 201 -9.21 -9.35 -9.43
CA ALA A 201 -10.33 -8.78 -10.19
C ALA A 201 -10.03 -8.53 -11.68
N PHE A 202 -8.75 -8.48 -12.06
CA PHE A 202 -8.27 -8.16 -13.40
C PHE A 202 -7.27 -9.19 -13.94
N ALA A 203 -7.23 -10.39 -13.37
CA ALA A 203 -6.39 -11.47 -13.90
C ALA A 203 -6.89 -11.88 -15.31
N PRO A 204 -5.99 -12.24 -16.25
CA PRO A 204 -6.42 -12.77 -17.54
C PRO A 204 -7.22 -14.07 -17.36
N GLU A 205 -8.25 -14.27 -18.19
CA GLU A 205 -9.08 -15.49 -18.24
C GLU A 205 -8.27 -16.75 -18.57
#